data_AF-A0A7V0W0J3-F1
#
_entry.id   AF-A0A7V0W0J3-F1
#
_cell.length_a   1.000
_cell.length_b   1.000
_cell.length_c   1.000
_cell.angle_alpha   90.00
_cell.angle_beta   90.00
_cell.angle_gamma   90.00
#
_symmetry.space_group_name_H-M   'P 1'
#
loop_
_entity.id
_entity.type
_entity.pdbx_description
1 polymer ?
#
loop_
_entity_poly.entity_id
_entity_poly.type
_entity_poly.pdbx_seq_one_letter_code
_entity_poly.pdbx_strand_id
1 'polypeptide(L)'
;MAFLVLVGFGMMVQNVSSNTYVQTIVDDDKRGRVMSFYNMAFFSTMPFGSLFAGSLASRIGAPHTLLISGISCLIGMLLFVSKRSNFKNI
;
A
#
# COMPACT_ATOMS: atom_id res chain seq x y z
N MET A 1 12.45 -16.19 -10.27
CA MET A 1 11.12 -16.19 -10.94
C MET A 1 9.95 -16.36 -9.97
N ALA A 2 9.90 -17.38 -9.12
CA ALA A 2 8.74 -17.63 -8.23
C ALA A 2 8.35 -16.44 -7.32
N PHE A 3 9.33 -15.70 -6.79
CA PHE A 3 9.08 -14.51 -5.97
C PHE A 3 8.35 -13.38 -6.74
N LEU A 4 8.61 -13.19 -8.03
CA LEU A 4 7.92 -12.19 -8.84
C LEU A 4 6.45 -12.55 -9.05
N VAL A 5 6.15 -13.85 -9.16
CA VAL A 5 4.77 -14.35 -9.28
C VAL A 5 4.01 -14.11 -7.98
N LEU A 6 4.61 -14.40 -6.82
CA LEU A 6 4.02 -14.12 -5.50
C LEU A 6 3.77 -12.62 -5.28
N VAL A 7 4.74 -11.77 -5.64
CA VAL A 7 4.60 -10.31 -5.52
C VAL A 7 3.51 -9.78 -6.45
N GLY A 8 3.48 -10.21 -7.71
CA GLY A 8 2.45 -9.81 -8.66
C GLY A 8 1.05 -10.24 -8.22
N PHE A 9 0.91 -11.47 -7.73
CA PHE A 9 -0.35 -11.97 -7.19
C PHE A 9 -0.82 -11.15 -5.98
N GLY A 10 0.08 -10.87 -5.02
CA GLY A 10 -0.23 -10.04 -3.85
C GLY A 10 -0.67 -8.63 -4.21
N MET A 11 0.03 -7.98 -5.15
CA MET A 11 -0.33 -6.64 -5.64
C MET A 11 -1.72 -6.62 -6.30
N MET A 12 -2.06 -7.66 -7.06
CA MET A 12 -3.36 -7.76 -7.73
C MET A 12 -4.48 -7.94 -6.70
N VAL A 13 -4.32 -8.86 -5.75
CA VAL A 13 -5.30 -9.09 -4.67
C VAL A 13 -5.48 -7.82 -3.83
N GLN A 14 -4.40 -7.11 -3.51
CA GLN A 14 -4.44 -5.84 -2.79
C GLN A 14 -5.24 -4.78 -3.56
N ASN A 15 -4.97 -4.62 -4.87
CA ASN A 15 -5.68 -3.66 -5.71
C ASN A 15 -7.17 -3.97 -5.80
N VAL A 16 -7.54 -5.23 -6.05
CA VAL A 16 -8.94 -5.65 -6.16
C VAL A 16 -9.64 -5.46 -4.82
N SER A 17 -9.01 -5.86 -3.72
CA SER A 17 -9.59 -5.73 -2.37
C SER A 17 -9.79 -4.28 -1.98
N SER A 18 -8.80 -3.40 -2.22
CA SER A 18 -8.92 -1.98 -1.88
C SER A 18 -9.98 -1.27 -2.72
N ASN A 19 -10.03 -1.52 -4.03
CA ASN A 19 -11.08 -0.96 -4.89
C ASN A 19 -12.47 -1.48 -4.49
N THR A 20 -12.61 -2.77 -4.17
CA THR A 20 -13.88 -3.36 -3.72
C THR A 20 -14.30 -2.80 -2.36
N TYR A 21 -13.36 -2.68 -1.42
CA TYR A 21 -13.63 -2.13 -0.10
C TYR A 21 -14.16 -0.70 -0.22
N VAL A 22 -13.47 0.17 -0.95
CA VAL A 22 -13.92 1.55 -1.20
C VAL A 22 -15.28 1.59 -1.89
N GLN A 23 -15.52 0.68 -2.85
CA GLN A 23 -16.80 0.59 -3.55
C GLN A 23 -17.97 0.10 -2.69
N THR A 24 -17.71 -0.65 -1.61
CA THR A 24 -18.73 -1.21 -0.71
C THR A 24 -19.08 -0.29 0.46
N ILE A 25 -18.13 0.49 0.99
CA ILE A 25 -18.43 1.44 2.09
C ILE A 25 -18.96 2.80 1.62
N VAL A 26 -19.01 3.05 0.30
CA VAL A 26 -19.43 4.34 -0.26
C VAL A 26 -20.78 4.20 -0.97
N ASP A 27 -21.76 4.94 -0.47
CA ASP A 27 -23.09 5.12 -1.06
C ASP A 27 -23.01 5.71 -2.49
N ASP A 28 -23.92 5.29 -3.38
CA ASP A 28 -23.78 5.49 -4.84
C ASP A 28 -23.65 6.99 -5.23
N ASP A 29 -24.29 7.88 -4.47
CA ASP A 29 -24.26 9.34 -4.63
C ASP A 29 -22.88 9.98 -4.37
N LYS A 30 -22.01 9.34 -3.55
CA LYS A 30 -20.70 9.89 -3.15
C LYS A 30 -19.52 9.16 -3.79
N ARG A 31 -19.77 8.10 -4.57
CA ARG A 31 -18.73 7.26 -5.20
C ARG A 31 -17.68 8.05 -5.95
N GLY A 32 -18.09 9.01 -6.77
CA GLY A 32 -17.16 9.83 -7.56
C GLY A 32 -16.21 10.68 -6.72
N ARG A 33 -16.71 11.29 -5.63
CA ARG A 33 -15.90 12.15 -4.75
C ARG A 33 -14.95 11.33 -3.89
N VAL A 34 -15.41 10.21 -3.31
CA VAL A 34 -14.58 9.35 -2.46
C VAL A 34 -13.51 8.65 -3.29
N MET A 35 -13.85 8.15 -4.49
CA MET A 35 -12.86 7.58 -5.40
C MET A 35 -11.84 8.62 -5.88
N SER A 36 -12.25 9.88 -6.08
CA SER A 36 -11.31 10.96 -6.43
C SER A 36 -10.33 11.27 -5.29
N PHE A 37 -10.80 11.34 -4.03
CA PHE A 37 -9.90 11.49 -2.87
C PHE A 37 -9.00 10.27 -2.66
N TYR A 38 -9.54 9.06 -2.85
CA TYR A 38 -8.79 7.81 -2.77
C TYR A 38 -7.66 7.79 -3.81
N ASN A 39 -7.98 8.05 -5.08
CA ASN A 39 -7.00 8.11 -6.15
C ASN A 39 -5.99 9.24 -5.92
N MET A 40 -6.43 10.42 -5.48
CA MET A 40 -5.52 11.53 -5.19
C MET A 40 -4.52 11.17 -4.09
N ALA A 41 -4.95 10.52 -3.01
CA ALA A 41 -4.07 10.05 -1.95
C ALA A 41 -3.11 8.95 -2.44
N PHE A 42 -3.62 7.99 -3.22
CA PHE A 42 -2.83 6.86 -3.72
C PHE A 42 -1.76 7.33 -4.71
N PHE A 43 -2.16 8.14 -5.70
CA PHE A 43 -1.26 8.73 -6.68
C PHE A 43 -0.30 9.76 -6.09
N SER A 44 -0.65 10.45 -4.99
CA SER A 44 0.30 11.34 -4.30
C SER A 44 1.35 10.58 -3.50
N THR A 45 0.99 9.41 -2.97
CA THR A 45 1.90 8.56 -2.20
C THR A 45 2.96 7.90 -3.10
N MET A 46 2.63 7.62 -4.36
CA MET A 46 3.52 6.99 -5.34
C MET A 46 4.80 7.81 -5.66
N PRO A 47 4.74 9.09 -6.08
CA PRO A 47 5.93 9.91 -6.30
C PRO A 47 6.68 10.15 -5.00
N PHE A 48 5.99 10.32 -3.87
CA PHE A 48 6.60 10.49 -2.56
C PHE A 48 7.42 9.25 -2.16
N GLY A 49 6.87 8.06 -2.36
CA GLY A 49 7.55 6.78 -2.14
C GLY A 49 8.75 6.61 -3.06
N SER A 50 8.62 6.96 -4.34
CA SER A 50 9.74 6.86 -5.30
C SER A 50 10.86 7.88 -5.04
N LEU A 51 10.55 9.08 -4.58
CA LEU A 51 11.55 10.09 -4.19
C LEU A 51 12.29 9.66 -2.93
N PHE A 52 11.57 9.14 -1.94
CA PHE A 52 12.18 8.66 -0.71
C PHE A 52 13.05 7.42 -0.98
N ALA A 53 12.53 6.44 -1.74
CA ALA A 53 13.28 5.26 -2.14
C ALA A 53 14.48 5.60 -3.03
N GLY A 54 14.32 6.50 -4.01
CA GLY A 54 15.39 6.94 -4.91
C GLY A 54 16.50 7.73 -4.21
N SER A 55 16.15 8.61 -3.27
CA SER A 55 17.11 9.35 -2.45
C SER A 55 17.92 8.41 -1.54
N LEU A 56 17.27 7.42 -0.93
CA LEU A 56 17.97 6.38 -0.16
C LEU A 56 18.84 5.49 -1.06
N ALA A 57 18.37 5.14 -2.27
CA ALA A 57 19.14 4.35 -3.24
C ALA A 57 20.39 5.05 -3.71
N SER A 58 20.32 6.37 -3.93
CA SER A 58 21.47 7.17 -4.35
C SER A 58 22.54 7.32 -3.28
N ARG A 59 22.20 7.19 -1.98
CA ARG A 59 23.18 7.34 -0.88
C ARG A 59 23.77 6.02 -0.37
N ILE A 60 23.01 4.93 -0.36
CA ILE A 60 23.38 3.67 0.34
C ILE A 60 23.44 2.46 -0.61
N GLY A 61 23.05 2.65 -1.88
CA GLY A 61 23.04 1.61 -2.90
C GLY A 61 21.77 0.75 -2.88
N ALA A 62 21.41 0.24 -4.06
CA ALA A 62 20.19 -0.53 -4.33
C ALA A 62 19.83 -1.64 -3.31
N PRO A 63 20.76 -2.47 -2.80
CA PRO A 63 20.38 -3.56 -1.89
C PRO A 63 19.90 -3.07 -0.51
N HIS A 64 20.47 -2.00 0.04
CA HIS A 64 20.06 -1.46 1.34
C HIS A 64 18.71 -0.76 1.28
N THR A 65 18.42 -0.07 0.17
CA THR A 65 17.12 0.54 -0.06
C THR A 65 16.02 -0.50 -0.19
N LEU A 66 16.30 -1.61 -0.89
CA LEU A 66 15.39 -2.74 -0.96
C LEU A 66 15.10 -3.32 0.43
N LEU A 67 16.13 -3.50 1.27
CA LEU A 67 15.95 -3.92 2.65
C LEU A 67 15.07 -2.96 3.46
N ILE A 68 15.33 -1.65 3.37
CA ILE A 68 14.55 -0.63 4.08
C ILE A 68 13.09 -0.60 3.60
N SER A 69 12.86 -0.69 2.29
CA SER A 69 11.51 -0.76 1.72
C SER A 69 10.77 -2.03 2.14
N GLY A 70 11.47 -3.17 2.21
CA GLY A 70 10.94 -4.44 2.73
C GLY A 70 10.58 -4.36 4.22
N ILE A 71 11.45 -3.76 5.04
CA ILE A 71 11.19 -3.53 6.48
C ILE A 71 9.99 -2.59 6.66
N SER A 72 9.91 -1.51 5.88
CA SER A 72 8.77 -0.58 5.92
C SER A 72 7.47 -1.27 5.53
N CYS A 73 7.49 -2.14 4.51
CA CYS A 73 6.35 -2.96 4.13
C CYS A 73 5.95 -3.96 5.25
N LEU A 74 6.93 -4.58 5.90
CA LEU A 74 6.70 -5.45 7.07
C LEU A 74 6.06 -4.69 8.23
N ILE A 75 6.56 -3.49 8.56
CA ILE A 75 5.98 -2.62 9.59
C ILE A 75 4.55 -2.23 9.21
N GLY A 76 4.31 -1.85 7.95
CA GLY A 76 2.96 -1.54 7.45
C GLY A 76 2.00 -2.72 7.59
N MET A 77 2.45 -3.92 7.26
CA MET A 77 1.69 -5.16 7.47
C MET A 77 1.41 -5.40 8.95
N LEU A 78 2.41 -5.22 9.82
CA LEU A 78 2.30 -5.43 11.27
C LEU A 78 1.33 -4.42 11.90
N LEU A 79 1.36 -3.16 11.48
CA LEU A 79 0.41 -2.13 11.90
C LEU A 79 -1.00 -2.43 11.40
N PHE A 80 -1.16 -2.91 10.16
CA PHE A 80 -2.46 -3.30 9.62
C PHE A 80 -3.05 -4.49 10.37
N VAL A 81 -2.25 -5.51 10.66
CA VAL A 81 -2.64 -6.68 11.48
C VAL A 81 -2.95 -6.25 12.92
N SER A 82 -2.15 -5.36 13.51
CA SER A 82 -2.36 -4.86 14.88
C SER A 82 -3.64 -4.02 14.98
N LYS A 83 -3.93 -3.18 13.96
CA LYS A 83 -5.22 -2.48 13.85
C LYS A 83 -6.40 -3.44 13.70
N ARG A 84 -6.23 -4.54 12.95
CA ARG A 84 -7.26 -5.59 12.84
C ARG A 84 -7.45 -6.35 14.15
N SER A 85 -6.39 -6.53 14.94
CA SER A 85 -6.44 -7.19 16.25
C SER A 85 -7.16 -6.36 17.32
N ASN A 86 -7.13 -5.03 17.21
CA ASN A 86 -7.83 -4.16 18.16
C ASN A 86 -9.36 -4.21 17.99
N PHE A 87 -9.88 -4.64 16.83
CA PHE A 87 -11.32 -4.77 16.59
C PHE A 87 -11.95 -6.10 17.03
N LYS A 88 -11.13 -7.04 17.54
CA LYS A 88 -11.63 -8.30 18.14
C LYS A 88 -11.74 -8.23 19.68
N ASN A 89 -11.45 -7.06 20.27
CA ASN A 89 -11.52 -6.82 21.72
C ASN A 89 -12.57 -5.74 22.06
N ILE A 90 -13.68 -5.73 21.33
CA ILE A 90 -14.92 -5.06 21.71
C ILE A 90 -16.09 -6.01 21.50
#